data_AF-A0A8J7MTG0-F1
#
_entry.id   AF-A0A8J7MTG0-F1
#
_cell.length_a   1.000
_cell.length_b   1.000
_cell.length_c   1.000
_cell.angle_alpha   90.00
_cell.angle_beta   90.00
_cell.angle_gamma   90.00
#
_symmetry.space_group_name_H-M   'P 1'
#
loop_
_entity.id
_entity.type
_entity.pdbx_description
1 polymer ?
#
loop_
_entity_poly.entity_id
_entity_poly.type
_entity_poly.pdbx_seq_one_letter_code
_entity_poly.pdbx_strand_id
1 'polypeptide(L)'
;VMGCSKRICEIYVQSLDKAIKDGKIKGVTQFVTTRFGNVLGSNGSVIPLFRKQLAAGGPLTVTHPKIIRYFMLIPEACKLVLEAGTHGKGGEIFVFDMGEPVRIADLAQRMIKLSGATNVEIKYTGLREGEKLYEEVLNENENTLPSFHPKIRIAMVRNYEYDEAERELEELRDIAARYNDMDTVRKMKQIVPEYVSKHSRYEVLDEQDQK
;
A
#
# COMPACT_ATOMS: atom_id res chain seq x y z
N VAL A 1 7.63 -1.30 -6.75
CA VAL A 1 7.89 0.15 -6.86
C VAL A 1 6.84 0.97 -6.13
N MET A 2 5.57 1.05 -6.57
CA MET A 2 4.54 1.91 -5.94
C MET A 2 4.39 1.74 -4.42
N GLY A 3 4.28 0.50 -3.92
CA GLY A 3 4.20 0.27 -2.46
C GLY A 3 5.47 0.67 -1.73
N CYS A 4 6.65 0.36 -2.30
CA CYS A 4 7.93 0.71 -1.72
C CYS A 4 8.17 2.23 -1.70
N SER A 5 7.78 2.98 -2.72
CA SER A 5 7.89 4.44 -2.70
C SER A 5 7.03 5.06 -1.60
N LYS A 6 5.83 4.51 -1.33
CA LYS A 6 5.02 4.93 -0.18
C LYS A 6 5.74 4.64 1.14
N ARG A 7 6.37 3.48 1.28
CA ARG A 7 7.16 3.13 2.47
C ARG A 7 8.34 4.08 2.69
N ILE A 8 9.03 4.49 1.63
CA ILE A 8 10.10 5.51 1.70
C ILE A 8 9.52 6.86 2.16
N CYS A 9 8.35 7.27 1.66
CA CYS A 9 7.68 8.48 2.16
C CYS A 9 7.35 8.39 3.64
N GLU A 10 6.87 7.22 4.12
CA GLU A 10 6.61 7.01 5.55
C GLU A 10 7.89 7.17 6.38
N ILE A 11 9.00 6.53 5.97
CA ILE A 11 10.30 6.64 6.63
C ILE A 11 10.72 8.12 6.74
N TYR A 12 10.62 8.87 5.64
CA TYR A 12 10.96 10.28 5.61
C TYR A 12 10.10 11.10 6.57
N VAL A 13 8.76 11.06 6.47
CA VAL A 13 7.89 11.89 7.32
C VAL A 13 7.98 11.52 8.80
N GLN A 14 8.20 10.24 9.12
CA GLN A 14 8.43 9.82 10.50
C GLN A 14 9.75 10.35 11.06
N SER A 15 10.82 10.26 10.27
CA SER A 15 12.13 10.78 10.68
C SER A 15 12.10 12.31 10.85
N LEU A 16 11.36 13.02 10.00
CA LEU A 16 11.17 14.47 10.09
C LEU A 16 10.36 14.88 11.32
N ASP A 17 9.24 14.20 11.61
CA ASP A 17 8.46 14.41 12.83
C ASP A 17 9.32 14.26 14.08
N LYS A 18 10.13 13.19 14.13
CA LYS A 18 11.08 12.93 15.20
C LYS A 18 12.11 14.05 15.31
N ALA A 19 12.74 14.46 14.22
CA ALA A 19 13.76 15.51 14.24
C ALA A 19 13.21 16.87 14.68
N ILE A 20 11.95 17.18 14.35
CA ILE A 20 11.27 18.37 14.84
C ILE A 20 11.05 18.28 16.36
N LYS A 21 10.54 17.15 16.85
CA LYS A 21 10.31 16.93 18.28
C LYS A 21 11.59 16.94 19.12
N ASP A 22 12.66 16.40 18.57
CA ASP A 22 13.99 16.39 19.20
C ASP A 22 14.70 17.76 19.10
N GLY A 23 14.10 18.74 18.42
CA GLY A 23 14.65 20.10 18.26
C GLY A 23 15.82 20.20 17.27
N LYS A 24 16.10 19.14 16.51
CA LYS A 24 17.14 19.13 15.45
C LYS A 24 16.72 19.96 14.24
N ILE A 25 15.43 19.91 13.89
CA ILE A 25 14.83 20.70 12.81
C ILE A 25 13.80 21.65 13.41
N LYS A 26 13.82 22.91 13.00
CA LYS A 26 12.84 23.90 13.47
C LYS A 26 11.48 23.61 12.82
N GLY A 27 10.45 23.40 13.64
CA GLY A 27 9.08 23.20 13.15
C GLY A 27 8.08 22.97 14.28
N VAL A 28 6.80 22.97 13.93
CA VAL A 28 5.69 22.61 14.84
C VAL A 28 4.70 21.64 14.18
N THR A 29 4.97 21.21 12.95
CA THR A 29 4.10 20.32 12.18
C THR A 29 4.15 18.92 12.76
N GLN A 30 2.97 18.33 12.95
CA GLN A 30 2.81 16.93 13.35
C GLN A 30 2.46 16.10 12.11
N PHE A 31 3.13 14.96 11.95
CA PHE A 31 2.89 14.06 10.83
C PHE A 31 2.18 12.81 11.30
N VAL A 32 1.05 12.48 10.69
CA VAL A 32 0.30 11.26 10.98
C VAL A 32 0.15 10.47 9.69
N THR A 33 0.45 9.17 9.73
CA THR A 33 0.30 8.28 8.59
C THR A 33 -0.85 7.32 8.83
N THR A 34 -1.65 7.02 7.80
CA THR A 34 -2.70 6.01 7.85
C THR A 34 -2.47 4.94 6.77
N ARG A 35 -2.47 3.67 7.16
CA ARG A 35 -2.42 2.52 6.25
C ARG A 35 -3.76 1.79 6.24
N PHE A 36 -4.27 1.58 5.03
CA PHE A 36 -5.49 0.81 4.79
C PHE A 36 -5.49 0.27 3.37
N GLY A 37 -6.24 -0.82 3.17
CA GLY A 37 -6.33 -1.52 1.89
C GLY A 37 -7.20 -0.78 0.86
N ASN A 38 -7.82 -1.53 -0.05
CA ASN A 38 -8.63 -0.93 -1.10
C ASN A 38 -9.86 -0.21 -0.55
N VAL A 39 -10.24 0.84 -1.27
CA VAL A 39 -11.49 1.56 -1.04
C VAL A 39 -12.48 1.21 -2.14
N LEU A 40 -13.66 0.77 -1.75
CA LEU A 40 -14.70 0.27 -2.63
C LEU A 40 -15.18 1.37 -3.59
N GLY A 41 -15.09 1.11 -4.90
CA GLY A 41 -15.55 2.04 -5.93
C GLY A 41 -14.61 3.24 -6.18
N SER A 42 -13.38 3.20 -5.67
CA SER A 42 -12.36 4.21 -5.97
C SER A 42 -12.00 4.26 -7.47
N ASN A 43 -11.51 5.41 -7.94
CA ASN A 43 -11.10 5.61 -9.33
C ASN A 43 -10.03 4.60 -9.75
N GLY A 44 -10.21 4.00 -10.94
CA GLY A 44 -9.28 3.00 -11.46
C GLY A 44 -9.30 1.65 -10.72
N SER A 45 -10.22 1.43 -9.78
CA SER A 45 -10.33 0.15 -9.07
C SER A 45 -11.06 -0.92 -9.89
N VAL A 46 -11.05 -2.15 -9.37
CA VAL A 46 -11.62 -3.33 -10.03
C VAL A 46 -13.13 -3.22 -10.28
N ILE A 47 -13.87 -2.52 -9.41
CA ILE A 47 -15.33 -2.41 -9.52
C ILE A 47 -15.75 -1.53 -10.72
N PRO A 48 -15.22 -0.31 -10.91
CA PRO A 48 -15.43 0.46 -12.15
C PRO A 48 -15.01 -0.30 -13.41
N LEU A 49 -13.90 -1.04 -13.36
CA LEU A 49 -13.45 -1.88 -14.48
C LEU A 49 -14.50 -2.94 -14.83
N PHE A 50 -14.99 -3.68 -13.83
CA PHE A 50 -16.02 -4.69 -14.04
C PHE A 50 -17.33 -4.10 -14.57
N ARG A 51 -17.75 -2.94 -14.05
CA ARG A 51 -18.92 -2.24 -14.59
C ARG A 51 -18.75 -1.90 -16.08
N LYS A 52 -17.57 -1.42 -16.47
CA LYS A 52 -17.25 -1.10 -17.88
C LYS A 52 -17.24 -2.36 -18.75
N GLN A 53 -16.65 -3.45 -18.27
CA GLN A 53 -16.61 -4.74 -18.98
C GLN A 53 -18.00 -5.34 -19.16
N LEU A 54 -18.82 -5.32 -18.11
CA LEU A 54 -20.23 -5.75 -18.15
C LEU A 54 -21.05 -4.92 -19.13
N ALA A 55 -20.91 -3.58 -19.10
CA ALA A 55 -21.61 -2.69 -20.01
C ALA A 55 -21.21 -2.92 -21.49
N ALA A 56 -20.00 -3.42 -21.72
CA ALA A 56 -19.51 -3.79 -23.06
C ALA A 56 -19.89 -5.23 -23.47
N GLY A 57 -20.59 -5.99 -22.62
CA GLY A 57 -20.92 -7.40 -22.87
C GLY A 57 -19.72 -8.36 -22.85
N GLY A 58 -18.55 -7.88 -22.40
CA GLY A 58 -17.31 -8.65 -22.40
C GLY A 58 -17.12 -9.47 -21.12
N PRO A 59 -16.23 -10.47 -21.14
CA PRO A 59 -15.91 -11.22 -19.93
C PRO A 59 -15.28 -10.29 -18.88
N LEU A 60 -15.56 -10.59 -17.60
CA LEU A 60 -14.86 -9.93 -16.51
C LEU A 60 -13.45 -10.50 -16.38
N THR A 61 -12.44 -9.62 -16.36
CA THR A 61 -11.04 -10.08 -16.27
C THR A 61 -10.54 -10.08 -14.83
N VAL A 62 -10.19 -11.25 -14.31
CA VAL A 62 -9.59 -11.41 -12.98
C VAL A 62 -8.13 -11.82 -13.15
N THR A 63 -7.21 -11.23 -12.42
CA THR A 63 -5.78 -11.53 -12.59
C THR A 63 -5.43 -12.95 -12.14
N HIS A 64 -5.96 -13.39 -10.99
CA HIS A 64 -5.71 -14.73 -10.49
C HIS A 64 -6.90 -15.30 -9.69
N PRO A 65 -7.24 -16.61 -9.79
CA PRO A 65 -8.41 -17.20 -9.12
C PRO A 65 -8.39 -17.13 -7.58
N LYS A 66 -7.19 -17.05 -7.00
CA LYS A 66 -6.96 -16.97 -5.55
C LYS A 66 -6.69 -15.55 -5.04
N ILE A 67 -6.76 -14.52 -5.90
CA ILE A 67 -6.43 -13.16 -5.48
C ILE A 67 -7.49 -12.62 -4.52
N ILE A 68 -7.04 -12.11 -3.38
CA ILE A 68 -7.88 -11.48 -2.36
C ILE A 68 -7.46 -10.05 -2.11
N ARG A 69 -8.42 -9.22 -1.74
CA ARG A 69 -8.20 -7.82 -1.38
C ARG A 69 -9.10 -7.43 -0.21
N TYR A 70 -8.60 -6.50 0.58
CA TYR A 70 -9.34 -5.91 1.68
C TYR A 70 -10.10 -4.68 1.18
N PHE A 71 -11.36 -4.53 1.57
CA PHE A 71 -12.19 -3.41 1.13
C PHE A 71 -12.82 -2.68 2.29
N MET A 72 -12.79 -1.36 2.22
CA MET A 72 -13.53 -0.47 3.09
C MET A 72 -14.37 0.50 2.24
N LEU A 73 -15.48 0.98 2.78
CA LEU A 73 -16.28 2.00 2.10
C LEU A 73 -15.58 3.37 2.13
N ILE A 74 -15.79 4.21 1.11
CA ILE A 74 -15.21 5.56 1.06
C ILE A 74 -15.54 6.37 2.33
N PRO A 75 -16.81 6.49 2.77
CA PRO A 75 -17.14 7.29 3.96
C PRO A 75 -16.51 6.74 5.24
N GLU A 76 -16.37 5.41 5.33
CA GLU A 76 -15.73 4.76 6.46
C GLU A 76 -14.23 5.08 6.50
N ALA A 77 -13.52 4.93 5.38
CA ALA A 77 -12.10 5.28 5.28
C ALA A 77 -11.87 6.76 5.60
N CYS A 78 -12.68 7.67 5.04
CA CYS A 78 -12.60 9.10 5.33
C CYS A 78 -12.81 9.38 6.82
N LYS A 79 -13.80 8.74 7.46
CA LYS A 79 -14.03 8.91 8.90
C LYS A 79 -12.80 8.47 9.70
N LEU A 80 -12.26 7.28 9.45
CA LEU A 80 -11.09 6.78 10.18
C LEU A 80 -9.84 7.65 9.95
N VAL A 81 -9.65 8.21 8.75
CA VAL A 81 -8.57 9.17 8.47
C VAL A 81 -8.72 10.45 9.29
N LEU A 82 -9.94 11.01 9.36
CA LEU A 82 -10.22 12.21 10.16
C LEU A 82 -10.02 11.95 11.66
N GLU A 83 -10.46 10.80 12.16
CA GLU A 83 -10.25 10.33 13.53
C GLU A 83 -8.75 10.22 13.84
N ALA A 84 -7.98 9.57 12.97
CA ALA A 84 -6.52 9.47 13.08
C ALA A 84 -5.83 10.84 13.08
N GLY A 85 -6.22 11.75 12.18
CA GLY A 85 -5.67 13.10 12.13
C GLY A 85 -6.03 13.97 13.33
N THR A 86 -7.20 13.74 13.95
CA THR A 86 -7.66 14.51 15.12
C THR A 86 -7.01 14.04 16.42
N HIS A 87 -6.78 12.73 16.55
CA HIS A 87 -6.26 12.12 17.77
C HIS A 87 -4.75 11.84 17.76
N GLY A 88 -4.11 11.89 16.59
CA GLY A 88 -2.66 11.71 16.45
C GLY A 88 -1.87 12.84 17.10
N LYS A 89 -0.68 12.52 17.61
CA LYS A 89 0.25 13.46 18.26
C LYS A 89 1.55 13.65 17.47
N GLY A 90 1.58 13.11 16.25
CA GLY A 90 2.73 13.10 15.35
C GLY A 90 3.56 11.83 15.49
N GLY A 91 4.09 11.35 14.37
CA GLY A 91 4.97 10.18 14.26
C GLY A 91 4.22 8.85 14.21
N GLU A 92 2.94 8.82 14.57
CA GLU A 92 2.16 7.58 14.56
C GLU A 92 1.83 7.11 13.14
N ILE A 93 1.90 5.79 12.97
CA ILE A 93 1.30 5.10 11.83
C ILE A 93 0.07 4.37 12.32
N PHE A 94 -1.10 4.84 11.90
CA PHE A 94 -2.36 4.21 12.17
C PHE A 94 -2.68 3.17 11.09
N VAL A 95 -3.06 1.97 11.52
CA VAL A 95 -3.43 0.87 10.64
C VAL A 95 -4.89 0.53 10.88
N PHE A 96 -5.68 0.55 9.82
CA PHE A 96 -7.10 0.29 9.95
C PHE A 96 -7.41 -1.20 9.90
N ASP A 97 -8.34 -1.61 10.74
CA ASP A 97 -8.97 -2.92 10.63
C ASP A 97 -9.90 -2.91 9.41
N MET A 98 -9.53 -3.72 8.42
CA MET A 98 -10.26 -3.84 7.15
C MET A 98 -11.30 -4.96 7.16
N GLY A 99 -11.42 -5.70 8.27
CA GLY A 99 -12.29 -6.87 8.36
C GLY A 99 -11.85 -8.01 7.43
N GLU A 100 -12.83 -8.78 6.97
CA GLU A 100 -12.57 -9.97 6.17
C GLU A 100 -12.16 -9.65 4.72
N PRO A 101 -11.13 -10.34 4.18
CA PRO A 101 -10.73 -10.16 2.80
C PRO A 101 -11.76 -10.72 1.82
N VAL A 102 -11.82 -10.14 0.62
CA VAL A 102 -12.74 -10.54 -0.45
C VAL A 102 -11.95 -11.14 -1.61
N ARG A 103 -12.33 -12.35 -2.03
CA ARG A 103 -11.84 -12.94 -3.28
C ARG A 103 -12.39 -12.17 -4.48
N ILE A 104 -11.51 -11.72 -5.36
CA ILE A 104 -11.92 -10.90 -6.53
C ILE A 104 -12.77 -11.72 -7.51
N ALA A 105 -12.54 -13.03 -7.62
CA ALA A 105 -13.39 -13.92 -8.40
C ALA A 105 -14.83 -13.95 -7.87
N ASP A 106 -15.01 -14.01 -6.54
CA ASP A 106 -16.34 -14.04 -5.92
C ASP A 106 -17.04 -12.69 -6.07
N LEU A 107 -16.28 -11.58 -6.00
CA LEU A 107 -16.78 -10.25 -6.33
C LEU A 107 -17.28 -10.16 -7.78
N ALA A 108 -16.50 -10.66 -8.74
CA ALA A 108 -16.88 -10.68 -10.16
C ALA A 108 -18.17 -11.48 -10.37
N GLN A 109 -18.28 -12.68 -9.78
CA GLN A 109 -19.49 -13.52 -9.85
C GLN A 109 -20.72 -12.81 -9.29
N ARG A 110 -20.59 -12.15 -8.13
CA ARG A 110 -21.68 -11.38 -7.53
C ARG A 110 -22.11 -10.22 -8.42
N MET A 111 -21.16 -9.51 -9.03
CA MET A 111 -21.47 -8.40 -9.94
C MET A 111 -22.20 -8.87 -11.20
N ILE A 112 -21.79 -9.98 -11.81
CA ILE A 112 -22.51 -10.59 -12.94
C ILE A 112 -23.95 -10.91 -12.52
N LYS A 113 -24.12 -11.64 -11.40
CA LYS A 113 -25.45 -12.03 -10.89
C LYS A 113 -26.37 -10.82 -10.64
N LEU A 114 -25.84 -9.76 -10.01
CA LEU A 114 -26.61 -8.56 -9.69
C LEU A 114 -26.92 -7.68 -10.90
N SER A 115 -26.12 -7.78 -11.98
CA SER A 115 -26.35 -7.02 -13.21
C SER A 115 -27.49 -7.58 -14.06
N GLY A 116 -27.91 -8.83 -13.83
CA GLY A 116 -28.86 -9.54 -14.70
C GLY A 116 -28.27 -9.96 -16.06
N ALA A 117 -26.98 -9.74 -16.30
CA ALA A 117 -26.31 -10.15 -17.52
C ALA A 117 -26.24 -11.69 -17.62
N THR A 118 -26.68 -12.23 -18.75
CA THR A 118 -26.54 -13.65 -19.11
C THR A 118 -25.31 -13.83 -20.00
N ASN A 119 -24.66 -15.00 -19.92
CA ASN A 119 -23.49 -15.36 -20.74
C ASN A 119 -22.23 -14.50 -20.55
N VAL A 120 -22.03 -13.89 -19.38
CA VAL A 120 -20.76 -13.23 -19.02
C VAL A 120 -19.86 -14.22 -18.28
N GLU A 121 -18.69 -14.49 -18.84
CA GLU A 121 -17.68 -15.35 -18.22
C GLU A 121 -16.65 -14.55 -17.42
N ILE A 122 -15.90 -15.26 -16.57
CA ILE A 122 -14.71 -14.71 -15.91
C ILE A 122 -13.47 -15.25 -16.62
N LYS A 123 -12.65 -14.35 -17.15
CA LYS A 123 -11.38 -14.71 -17.79
C LYS A 123 -10.21 -14.42 -16.86
N TYR A 124 -9.34 -15.40 -16.65
CA TYR A 124 -8.11 -15.21 -15.89
C TYR A 124 -6.99 -14.70 -16.79
N THR A 125 -6.36 -13.58 -16.41
CA THR A 125 -5.34 -12.91 -17.24
C THR A 125 -3.90 -13.06 -16.75
N GLY A 126 -3.70 -13.71 -15.60
CA GLY A 126 -2.41 -13.75 -14.92
C GLY A 126 -2.18 -12.52 -14.04
N LEU A 127 -1.26 -12.67 -13.08
CA LEU A 127 -0.80 -11.56 -12.24
C LEU A 127 0.01 -10.58 -13.08
N ARG A 128 -0.15 -9.29 -12.81
CA ARG A 128 0.67 -8.24 -13.41
C ARG A 128 2.02 -8.16 -12.72
N GLU A 129 2.96 -7.46 -13.34
CA GLU A 129 4.29 -7.29 -12.74
C GLU A 129 4.22 -6.63 -11.35
N GLY A 130 4.82 -7.27 -10.35
CA GLY A 130 4.82 -6.80 -8.97
C GLY A 130 3.47 -6.93 -8.24
N GLU A 131 2.46 -7.57 -8.85
CA GLU A 131 1.14 -7.75 -8.23
C GLU A 131 1.17 -8.88 -7.20
N LYS A 132 0.85 -8.55 -5.94
CA LYS A 132 0.74 -9.55 -4.88
C LYS A 132 -0.57 -10.34 -4.97
N LEU A 133 -0.50 -11.64 -4.69
CA LEU A 133 -1.68 -12.49 -4.57
C LEU A 133 -2.51 -12.15 -3.32
N TYR A 134 -1.82 -11.83 -2.23
CA TYR A 134 -2.36 -11.42 -0.92
C TYR A 134 -1.83 -10.03 -0.59
N GLU A 135 -2.71 -9.12 -0.19
CA GLU A 135 -2.32 -7.78 0.24
C GLU A 135 -2.08 -7.77 1.75
N GLU A 136 -1.02 -7.11 2.17
CA GLU A 136 -0.63 -6.96 3.57
C GLU A 136 -0.76 -5.48 3.94
N VAL A 137 -1.50 -5.19 5.01
CA VAL A 137 -1.59 -3.82 5.56
C VAL A 137 -0.48 -3.56 6.60
N LEU A 138 0.12 -4.64 7.12
CA LEU A 138 1.25 -4.66 8.05
C LEU A 138 2.38 -5.47 7.45
N ASN A 139 3.62 -5.08 7.71
CA ASN A 139 4.76 -5.94 7.39
C ASN A 139 4.82 -7.14 8.35
N GLU A 140 5.39 -8.27 7.91
CA GLU A 140 5.47 -9.52 8.69
C GLU A 140 6.14 -9.36 10.08
N ASN A 141 7.00 -8.34 10.24
CA ASN A 141 7.73 -8.05 11.48
C ASN A 141 7.16 -6.88 12.30
N GLU A 142 6.02 -6.29 11.89
CA GLU A 142 5.43 -5.16 12.58
C GLU A 142 4.35 -5.60 13.58
N ASN A 143 4.55 -5.26 14.85
CA ASN A 143 3.53 -5.40 15.88
C ASN A 143 2.59 -4.19 15.89
N THR A 144 1.40 -4.36 16.46
CA THR A 144 0.48 -3.23 16.67
C THR A 144 0.02 -3.10 18.11
N LEU A 145 -0.21 -1.86 18.52
CA LEU A 145 -0.84 -1.50 19.79
C LEU A 145 -2.32 -1.10 19.57
N PRO A 146 -3.20 -1.28 20.57
CA PRO A 146 -4.51 -0.66 20.56
C PRO A 146 -4.42 0.86 20.43
N SER A 147 -5.45 1.48 19.88
CA SER A 147 -5.59 2.94 19.82
C SER A 147 -6.88 3.41 20.52
N PHE A 148 -7.20 4.69 20.37
CA PHE A 148 -8.44 5.31 20.84
C PHE A 148 -9.71 4.81 20.11
N HIS A 149 -9.59 4.16 18.96
CA HIS A 149 -10.71 3.65 18.17
C HIS A 149 -10.56 2.14 17.90
N PRO A 150 -11.62 1.32 18.03
CA PRO A 150 -11.51 -0.15 17.90
C PRO A 150 -11.06 -0.63 16.52
N LYS A 151 -11.39 0.13 15.45
CA LYS A 151 -10.92 -0.14 14.07
C LYS A 151 -9.58 0.49 13.72
N ILE A 152 -8.89 1.11 14.68
CA ILE A 152 -7.60 1.75 14.45
C ILE A 152 -6.58 1.13 15.40
N ARG A 153 -5.44 0.74 14.85
CA ARG A 153 -4.28 0.21 15.57
C ARG A 153 -3.10 1.14 15.34
N ILE A 154 -2.13 1.17 16.26
CA ILE A 154 -0.88 1.91 16.07
C ILE A 154 0.21 0.90 15.69
N ALA A 155 0.85 1.06 14.53
CA ALA A 155 1.96 0.20 14.12
C ALA A 155 3.24 0.60 14.85
N MET A 156 3.93 -0.42 15.37
CA MET A 156 5.26 -0.31 15.94
C MET A 156 6.27 -0.51 14.83
N VAL A 157 6.82 0.60 14.33
CA VAL A 157 7.78 0.57 13.23
C VAL A 157 9.18 0.97 13.69
N ARG A 158 10.18 0.58 12.91
CA ARG A 158 11.57 0.98 13.12
C ARG A 158 11.70 2.50 13.02
N ASN A 159 12.44 3.08 13.96
CA ASN A 159 12.84 4.49 13.91
C ASN A 159 14.04 4.68 12.97
N TYR A 160 14.01 5.77 12.21
CA TYR A 160 15.08 6.21 11.32
C TYR A 160 15.51 7.62 11.73
N GLU A 161 16.81 7.88 11.71
CA GLU A 161 17.34 9.23 11.93
C GLU A 161 17.11 10.08 10.67
N TYR A 162 16.75 11.35 10.85
CA TYR A 162 16.40 12.24 9.74
C TYR A 162 17.55 12.42 8.75
N ASP A 163 18.75 12.69 9.22
CA ASP A 163 19.93 12.91 8.37
C ASP A 163 20.26 11.66 7.51
N GLU A 164 19.98 10.47 8.04
CA GLU A 164 20.13 9.22 7.28
C GLU A 164 19.02 9.11 6.22
N ALA A 165 17.76 9.27 6.61
CA ALA A 165 16.63 9.19 5.68
C ALA A 165 16.70 10.23 4.56
N GLU A 166 17.15 11.45 4.87
CA GLU A 166 17.35 12.53 3.89
C GLU A 166 18.46 12.18 2.90
N ARG A 167 19.64 11.72 3.39
CA ARG A 167 20.74 11.29 2.52
C ARG A 167 20.33 10.14 1.60
N GLU A 168 19.67 9.12 2.13
CA GLU A 168 19.17 8.00 1.35
C GLU A 168 18.21 8.44 0.24
N LEU A 169 17.34 9.41 0.53
CA LEU A 169 16.38 9.98 -0.42
C LEU A 169 17.08 10.83 -1.51
N GLU A 170 18.10 11.61 -1.14
CA GLU A 170 18.90 12.38 -2.10
C GLU A 170 19.64 11.46 -3.07
N GLU A 171 20.31 10.42 -2.56
CA GLU A 171 20.98 9.43 -3.39
C GLU A 171 19.99 8.71 -4.33
N LEU A 172 18.81 8.35 -3.82
CA LEU A 172 17.75 7.75 -4.65
C LEU A 172 17.31 8.70 -5.77
N ARG A 173 17.13 10.00 -5.47
CA ARG A 173 16.76 11.03 -6.46
C ARG A 173 17.82 11.14 -7.54
N ASP A 174 19.10 11.17 -7.16
CA ASP A 174 20.21 11.32 -8.09
C ASP A 174 20.38 10.09 -8.99
N ILE A 175 20.15 8.89 -8.47
CA ILE A 175 20.12 7.64 -9.25
C ILE A 175 18.93 7.64 -10.21
N ALA A 176 17.73 7.98 -9.71
CA ALA A 176 16.50 8.01 -10.51
C ALA A 176 16.57 9.02 -11.65
N ALA A 177 17.25 10.15 -11.45
CA ALA A 177 17.47 11.18 -12.48
C ALA A 177 18.28 10.67 -13.69
N ARG A 178 19.01 9.55 -13.54
CA ARG A 178 19.76 8.90 -14.63
C ARG A 178 18.91 7.94 -15.46
N TYR A 179 17.61 7.80 -15.15
CA TYR A 179 16.67 6.88 -15.81
C TYR A 179 17.14 5.41 -15.82
N ASN A 180 17.90 5.00 -14.80
CA ASN A 180 18.30 3.61 -14.63
C ASN A 180 17.36 2.91 -13.63
N ASP A 181 16.39 2.18 -14.17
CA ASP A 181 15.37 1.48 -13.37
C ASP A 181 15.97 0.42 -12.44
N MET A 182 17.01 -0.30 -12.88
CA MET A 182 17.64 -1.36 -12.07
C MET A 182 18.37 -0.78 -10.88
N ASP A 183 19.13 0.29 -11.08
CA ASP A 183 19.85 0.97 -9.99
C ASP A 183 18.87 1.66 -9.05
N THR A 184 17.81 2.26 -9.59
CA THR A 184 16.75 2.87 -8.78
C THR A 184 16.09 1.84 -7.88
N VAL A 185 15.68 0.69 -8.43
CA VAL A 185 15.06 -0.37 -7.63
C VAL A 185 16.04 -0.99 -6.64
N ARG A 186 17.32 -1.13 -6.99
CA ARG A 186 18.35 -1.57 -6.03
C ARG A 186 18.47 -0.60 -4.86
N LYS A 187 18.51 0.71 -5.10
CA LYS A 187 18.53 1.71 -4.03
C LYS A 187 17.26 1.67 -3.20
N MET A 188 16.09 1.51 -3.83
CA MET A 188 14.82 1.36 -3.10
C MET A 188 14.83 0.15 -2.15
N LYS A 189 15.46 -0.97 -2.52
CA LYS A 189 15.61 -2.15 -1.66
C LYS A 189 16.58 -1.93 -0.50
N GLN A 190 17.63 -1.15 -0.69
CA GLN A 190 18.54 -0.76 0.40
C GLN A 190 17.80 0.08 1.46
N ILE A 191 16.95 1.01 1.03
CA ILE A 191 16.16 1.86 1.93
C ILE A 191 15.03 1.07 2.61
N VAL A 192 14.43 0.12 1.89
CA VAL A 192 13.31 -0.71 2.35
C VAL A 192 13.69 -2.18 2.20
N PRO A 193 14.43 -2.77 3.16
CA PRO A 193 14.90 -4.15 3.08
C PRO A 193 13.78 -5.17 2.98
N GLU A 194 12.58 -4.85 3.48
CA GLU A 194 11.38 -5.68 3.35
C GLU A 194 10.76 -5.66 1.94
N TYR A 195 11.28 -4.85 1.00
CA TYR A 195 10.73 -4.75 -0.35
C TYR A 195 11.14 -5.95 -1.22
N VAL A 196 10.25 -6.94 -1.28
CA VAL A 196 10.37 -8.06 -2.22
C VAL A 196 9.63 -7.75 -3.53
N SER A 197 10.30 -7.95 -4.67
CA SER A 197 9.80 -7.59 -6.01
C SER A 197 9.27 -8.77 -6.82
N LYS A 198 8.61 -9.73 -6.14
CA LYS A 198 7.99 -10.90 -6.76
C LYS A 198 7.16 -10.56 -8.00
N HIS A 199 7.20 -11.46 -8.97
CA HIS A 199 6.61 -11.38 -10.30
C HIS A 199 7.08 -10.16 -11.09
N SER A 200 8.36 -9.80 -11.06
CA SER A 200 8.89 -8.71 -11.89
C SER A 200 10.34 -8.93 -12.31
N ARG A 201 10.82 -8.19 -13.31
CA ARG A 201 12.23 -8.22 -13.73
C ARG A 201 13.24 -7.86 -12.62
N TYR A 202 12.77 -7.27 -11.52
CA TYR A 202 13.61 -6.89 -10.39
C TYR A 202 13.82 -8.02 -9.37
N GLU A 203 13.19 -9.20 -9.55
CA GLU A 203 13.41 -10.38 -8.71
C GLU A 203 14.88 -10.75 -8.59
N VAL A 204 15.68 -10.48 -9.62
CA VAL A 204 17.14 -10.70 -9.61
C VAL A 204 17.87 -9.92 -8.51
N LEU A 205 17.22 -8.90 -7.93
CA LEU A 205 17.72 -8.09 -6.82
C LEU A 205 17.19 -8.56 -5.46
N ASP A 206 16.24 -9.51 -5.40
CA ASP A 206 15.69 -10.02 -4.14
C ASP A 206 16.66 -10.94 -3.38
N GLU A 207 17.59 -11.60 -4.08
CA GLU A 207 18.49 -12.63 -3.51
C GLU A 207 19.87 -12.09 -3.09
N GLN A 208 20.23 -10.85 -3.46
CA GLN A 208 21.59 -10.34 -3.26
C GLN A 208 21.85 -9.73 -1.87
N ASP A 209 20.81 -9.38 -1.12
CA ASP A 209 20.92 -8.70 0.18
C ASP A 209 20.76 -9.63 1.41
N GLN A 210 20.80 -10.96 1.22
CA GLN A 210 20.74 -11.96 2.31
C GLN A 210 22.11 -12.55 2.73
N LYS A 211 23.23 -11.91 2.41
CA LYS A 211 24.57 -12.35 2.83
C LYS A 211 25.23 -11.41 3.81
#